data_AF-A0A959CVX5-F1
#
_entry.id   AF-A0A959CVX5-F1
#
_cell.length_a   1.000
_cell.length_b   1.000
_cell.length_c   1.000
_cell.angle_alpha   90.00
_cell.angle_beta   90.00
_cell.angle_gamma   90.00
#
_symmetry.space_group_name_H-M   'P 1'
#
loop_
_entity.id
_entity.type
_entity.pdbx_description
1 polymer ?
#
loop_
_entity_poly.entity_id
_entity_poly.type
_entity_poly.pdbx_seq_one_letter_code
_entity_poly.pdbx_strand_id
1 'polypeptide(L)'
;ATAFCYWRTKLWNTYAQTRGDGVNSEDYRLPTEHEWEYAARGGHDLAPYPWGGYYVRNAKGCLLANFKPGRGNYPEDGGLYTVKADAYFPNDFGLYNMSGNVAEWTVTAYTENAYSFLHDLNPDIRYDAKDDDPEAYKRKVIRGGSWKDIAHYMQTGTRHWEYQDTTKSYIGFRCVLTFLGRSLNDF
;
A
#
# COMPACT_ATOMS: atom_id res chain seq x y z
N ALA A 1 7.20 1.83 -10.50
CA ALA A 1 6.95 2.34 -9.13
C ALA A 1 8.23 2.91 -8.49
N THR A 2 9.29 2.12 -8.27
CA THR A 2 10.58 2.59 -7.70
C THR A 2 11.21 3.77 -8.43
N ALA A 3 11.20 3.76 -9.77
CA ALA A 3 11.70 4.87 -10.57
C ALA A 3 10.94 6.19 -10.33
N PHE A 4 9.64 6.13 -10.04
CA PHE A 4 8.84 7.31 -9.70
C PHE A 4 9.26 7.85 -8.32
N CYS A 5 9.50 6.99 -7.34
CA CYS A 5 10.01 7.40 -6.03
C CYS A 5 11.36 8.13 -6.17
N TYR A 6 12.29 7.58 -6.96
CA TYR A 6 13.57 8.22 -7.26
C TYR A 6 13.41 9.59 -7.94
N TRP A 7 12.53 9.70 -8.93
CA TRP A 7 12.20 10.97 -9.56
C TRP A 7 11.63 11.98 -8.56
N ARG A 8 10.72 11.54 -7.68
CA ARG A 8 10.09 12.39 -6.66
C ARG A 8 11.13 12.89 -5.63
N THR A 9 12.08 12.05 -5.25
CA THR A 9 13.23 12.44 -4.41
C THR A 9 14.05 13.53 -5.08
N LYS A 10 14.40 13.36 -6.37
CA LYS A 10 15.13 14.39 -7.12
C LYS A 10 14.38 15.71 -7.15
N LEU A 11 13.08 15.67 -7.44
CA LEU A 11 12.24 16.86 -7.46
C LEU A 11 12.25 17.59 -6.12
N TRP A 12 12.15 16.86 -5.01
CA TRP A 12 12.22 17.43 -3.67
C TRP A 12 13.60 18.04 -3.38
N ASN A 13 14.68 17.33 -3.67
CA ASN A 13 16.03 17.83 -3.44
C ASN A 13 16.34 19.08 -4.26
N THR A 14 15.92 19.13 -5.52
CA THR A 14 16.03 20.35 -6.35
C THR A 14 15.25 21.51 -5.73
N TYR A 15 14.03 21.26 -5.22
CA TYR A 15 13.22 22.30 -4.59
C TYR A 15 13.81 22.81 -3.26
N ALA A 16 14.45 21.94 -2.46
CA ALA A 16 15.16 22.37 -1.25
C ALA A 16 16.34 23.29 -1.59
N GLN A 17 17.11 22.91 -2.63
CA GLN A 17 18.23 23.72 -3.11
C GLN A 17 17.81 25.11 -3.59
N THR A 18 16.66 25.24 -4.28
CA THR A 18 16.18 26.56 -4.73
C THR A 18 15.76 27.46 -3.58
N ARG A 19 15.37 26.91 -2.42
CA ARG A 19 15.06 27.68 -1.21
C ARG A 19 16.29 28.02 -0.37
N GLY A 20 17.46 27.50 -0.73
CA GLY A 20 18.68 27.62 0.08
C GLY A 20 18.66 26.73 1.33
N ASP A 21 17.71 25.80 1.41
CA ASP A 21 17.71 24.78 2.44
C ASP A 21 18.81 23.75 2.14
N GLY A 22 19.31 23.07 3.19
CA GLY A 22 20.20 21.94 3.02
C GLY A 22 19.58 20.82 2.18
N VAL A 23 20.41 19.89 1.72
CA VAL A 23 19.92 18.68 1.04
C VAL A 23 19.03 17.90 2.01
N ASN A 24 17.84 17.48 1.56
CA ASN A 24 16.99 16.62 2.39
C ASN A 24 17.74 15.31 2.66
N SER A 25 17.68 14.84 3.89
CA SER A 25 18.38 13.64 4.34
C SER A 25 17.70 12.34 3.91
N GLU A 26 16.41 12.38 3.58
CA GLU A 26 15.59 11.21 3.31
C GLU A 26 15.06 11.15 1.88
N ASP A 27 14.91 9.93 1.38
CA ASP A 27 14.43 9.64 0.03
C ASP A 27 13.01 9.07 0.06
N TYR A 28 12.19 9.45 -0.93
CA TYR A 28 10.94 8.74 -1.20
C TYR A 28 11.22 7.32 -1.65
N ARG A 29 10.40 6.39 -1.17
CA ARG A 29 10.44 4.98 -1.55
C ARG A 29 9.05 4.36 -1.51
N LEU A 30 8.96 3.10 -1.93
CA LEU A 30 7.77 2.28 -1.68
C LEU A 30 7.74 1.84 -0.20
N PRO A 31 6.54 1.64 0.37
CA PRO A 31 6.42 1.06 1.71
C PRO A 31 6.93 -0.39 1.72
N THR A 32 7.41 -0.83 2.88
CA THR A 32 7.48 -2.27 3.18
C THR A 32 6.07 -2.81 3.38
N GLU A 33 5.88 -4.13 3.28
CA GLU A 33 4.56 -4.72 3.53
C GLU A 33 4.05 -4.48 4.95
N HIS A 34 4.96 -4.33 5.91
CA HIS A 34 4.66 -4.10 7.33
C HIS A 34 4.30 -2.63 7.60
N GLU A 35 5.04 -1.69 7.00
CA GLU A 35 4.67 -0.27 7.03
C GLU A 35 3.29 -0.04 6.39
N TRP A 36 3.03 -0.73 5.28
CA TRP A 36 1.74 -0.68 4.62
C TRP A 36 0.63 -1.21 5.53
N GLU A 37 0.84 -2.37 6.17
CA GLU A 37 -0.16 -2.96 7.08
C GLU A 37 -0.46 -2.05 8.26
N TYR A 38 0.60 -1.54 8.90
CA TYR A 38 0.48 -0.65 10.05
C TYR A 38 -0.32 0.61 9.67
N ALA A 39 0.02 1.22 8.52
CA ALA A 39 -0.71 2.34 7.98
C ALA A 39 -2.17 2.00 7.66
N ALA A 40 -2.44 0.80 7.13
CA ALA A 40 -3.78 0.36 6.76
C ALA A 40 -4.69 0.15 7.97
N ARG A 41 -4.14 -0.40 9.06
CA ARG A 41 -4.86 -0.63 10.32
C ARG A 41 -5.33 0.67 10.98
N GLY A 42 -4.67 1.79 10.74
CA GLY A 42 -5.10 3.10 11.26
C GLY A 42 -5.10 3.21 12.79
N GLY A 43 -4.35 2.36 13.49
CA GLY A 43 -4.39 2.30 14.97
C GLY A 43 -5.43 1.34 15.55
N HIS A 44 -6.13 0.57 14.71
CA HIS A 44 -7.01 -0.50 15.18
C HIS A 44 -6.27 -1.83 15.36
N ASP A 45 -6.37 -2.41 16.55
CA ASP A 45 -5.90 -3.75 16.85
C ASP A 45 -6.88 -4.80 16.33
N LEU A 46 -6.38 -5.82 15.63
CA LEU A 46 -7.15 -6.98 15.16
C LEU A 46 -8.32 -6.67 14.21
N ALA A 47 -8.51 -5.43 13.78
CA ALA A 47 -9.51 -5.09 12.79
C ALA A 47 -9.13 -5.65 11.41
N PRO A 48 -10.02 -6.41 10.75
CA PRO A 48 -9.72 -6.96 9.44
C PRO A 48 -9.71 -5.90 8.35
N TYR A 49 -10.38 -4.76 8.55
CA TYR A 49 -10.49 -3.68 7.57
C TYR A 49 -10.04 -2.32 8.13
N PRO A 50 -9.63 -1.37 7.27
CA PRO A 50 -9.11 -0.06 7.70
C PRO A 50 -10.08 0.81 8.50
N TRP A 51 -11.39 0.57 8.37
CA TRP A 51 -12.44 1.30 9.09
C TRP A 51 -12.82 0.65 10.44
N GLY A 52 -12.00 -0.27 10.96
CA GLY A 52 -12.17 -0.88 12.28
C GLY A 52 -13.24 -1.98 12.37
N GLY A 53 -14.23 -1.98 11.49
CA GLY A 53 -15.33 -2.95 11.48
C GLY A 53 -15.00 -4.29 10.82
N TYR A 54 -15.81 -5.32 11.10
CA TYR A 54 -15.70 -6.66 10.49
C TYR A 54 -16.42 -6.81 9.14
N TYR A 55 -17.24 -5.82 8.77
CA TYR A 55 -18.09 -5.89 7.58
C TYR A 55 -17.63 -4.87 6.53
N VAL A 56 -17.76 -5.25 5.27
CA VAL A 56 -17.50 -4.39 4.10
C VAL A 56 -18.64 -3.44 3.77
N ARG A 57 -19.72 -3.49 4.55
CA ARG A 57 -20.89 -2.63 4.41
C ARG A 57 -21.21 -1.92 5.72
N ASN A 58 -21.70 -0.70 5.61
CA ASN A 58 -22.27 0.02 6.75
C ASN A 58 -23.71 -0.44 7.05
N ALA A 59 -24.32 0.13 8.10
CA ALA A 59 -25.69 -0.16 8.51
C ALA A 59 -26.76 0.15 7.43
N LYS A 60 -26.44 1.00 6.44
CA LYS A 60 -27.32 1.32 5.30
C LYS A 60 -27.11 0.36 4.12
N GLY A 61 -26.20 -0.61 4.23
CA GLY A 61 -25.87 -1.56 3.17
C GLY A 61 -24.88 -1.02 2.12
N CYS A 62 -24.39 0.22 2.27
CA CYS A 62 -23.41 0.80 1.33
C CYS A 62 -22.03 0.17 1.55
N LEU A 63 -21.33 -0.11 0.45
CA LEU A 63 -19.97 -0.63 0.47
C LEU A 63 -18.96 0.45 0.92
N LEU A 64 -17.94 0.01 1.63
CA LEU A 64 -16.95 0.89 2.28
C LEU A 64 -15.62 1.01 1.51
N ALA A 65 -15.51 0.29 0.39
CA ALA A 65 -14.35 0.28 -0.49
C ALA A 65 -14.79 -0.06 -1.92
N ASN A 66 -13.92 0.23 -2.90
CA ASN A 66 -14.11 -0.18 -4.29
C ASN A 66 -13.47 -1.54 -4.53
N PHE A 67 -14.27 -2.55 -4.76
CA PHE A 67 -13.86 -3.95 -4.95
C PHE A 67 -14.99 -4.75 -5.58
N LYS A 68 -14.72 -6.00 -5.97
CA LYS A 68 -15.74 -6.90 -6.53
C LYS A 68 -16.66 -7.44 -5.42
N PRO A 69 -17.92 -6.97 -5.28
CA PRO A 69 -18.73 -7.27 -4.10
C PRO A 69 -19.41 -8.63 -4.16
N GLY A 70 -19.75 -9.08 -5.37
CA GLY A 70 -20.49 -10.31 -5.60
C GLY A 70 -20.39 -10.83 -7.03
N ARG A 71 -21.09 -11.93 -7.31
CA ARG A 71 -21.19 -12.47 -8.67
C ARG A 71 -22.20 -11.65 -9.48
N GLY A 72 -21.78 -11.20 -10.66
CA GLY A 72 -22.68 -10.60 -11.66
C GLY A 72 -23.00 -9.12 -11.47
N ASN A 73 -22.64 -8.51 -10.34
CA ASN A 73 -22.84 -7.08 -10.10
C ASN A 73 -21.51 -6.41 -9.71
N TYR A 74 -20.79 -5.91 -10.72
CA TYR A 74 -19.48 -5.28 -10.56
C TYR A 74 -19.51 -3.82 -10.09
N PRO A 75 -20.48 -2.96 -10.47
CA PRO A 75 -20.47 -1.54 -10.09
C PRO A 75 -21.27 -1.22 -8.82
N GLU A 76 -21.62 -2.20 -7.99
CA GLU A 76 -22.46 -1.99 -6.80
C GLU A 76 -21.80 -1.06 -5.77
N ASP A 77 -20.48 -1.02 -5.74
CA ASP A 77 -19.65 -0.15 -4.90
C ASP A 77 -19.58 1.30 -5.39
N GLY A 78 -20.08 1.59 -6.59
CA GLY A 78 -20.02 2.91 -7.21
C GLY A 78 -18.94 3.06 -8.28
N GLY A 79 -18.21 1.99 -8.65
CA GLY A 79 -17.26 2.06 -9.76
C GLY A 79 -16.89 0.70 -10.35
N LEU A 80 -17.11 0.50 -11.65
CA LEU A 80 -16.67 -0.71 -12.37
C LEU A 80 -15.13 -0.86 -12.42
N TYR A 81 -14.43 0.26 -12.32
CA TYR A 81 -12.96 0.38 -12.31
C TYR A 81 -12.55 1.31 -11.18
N THR A 82 -11.31 1.79 -11.20
CA THR A 82 -10.82 2.77 -10.24
C THR A 82 -11.73 3.99 -10.13
N VAL A 83 -11.91 4.45 -8.90
CA VAL A 83 -12.60 5.70 -8.57
C VAL A 83 -11.57 6.74 -8.09
N LYS A 84 -12.06 7.94 -7.73
CA LYS A 84 -11.20 9.00 -7.19
C LYS A 84 -10.43 8.53 -5.96
N ALA A 85 -9.23 9.07 -5.78
CA ALA A 85 -8.32 8.69 -4.70
C ALA A 85 -8.87 8.96 -3.29
N ASP A 86 -9.93 9.77 -3.17
CA ASP A 86 -10.61 10.20 -1.95
C ASP A 86 -12.09 9.78 -1.90
N ALA A 87 -12.51 8.81 -2.73
CA ALA A 87 -13.92 8.44 -2.89
C ALA A 87 -14.56 7.77 -1.66
N TYR A 88 -13.76 7.15 -0.79
CA TYR A 88 -14.20 6.47 0.43
C TYR A 88 -13.65 7.17 1.67
N PHE A 89 -14.23 6.90 2.83
CA PHE A 89 -13.74 7.49 4.08
C PHE A 89 -12.30 7.05 4.37
N PRO A 90 -11.46 7.97 4.90
CA PRO A 90 -10.14 7.62 5.35
C PRO A 90 -10.22 6.73 6.60
N ASN A 91 -9.14 6.00 6.88
CA ASN A 91 -8.96 5.40 8.20
C ASN A 91 -8.58 6.46 9.24
N ASP A 92 -8.40 6.06 10.50
CA ASP A 92 -8.09 6.95 11.62
C ASP A 92 -6.72 7.67 11.51
N PHE A 93 -5.84 7.25 10.57
CA PHE A 93 -4.62 7.99 10.20
C PHE A 93 -4.82 8.98 9.05
N GLY A 94 -6.04 9.15 8.56
CA GLY A 94 -6.35 10.03 7.43
C GLY A 94 -5.99 9.42 6.07
N LEU A 95 -5.74 8.12 5.98
CA LEU A 95 -5.34 7.46 4.74
C LEU A 95 -6.55 6.90 4.00
N TYR A 96 -6.65 7.29 2.74
CA TYR A 96 -7.72 6.88 1.84
C TYR A 96 -7.35 5.61 1.07
N ASN A 97 -8.37 4.85 0.68
CA ASN A 97 -8.25 3.68 -0.20
C ASN A 97 -7.14 2.70 0.22
N MET A 98 -6.97 2.48 1.54
CA MET A 98 -6.11 1.40 2.05
C MET A 98 -6.68 0.02 1.69
N SER A 99 -7.97 -0.07 1.42
CA SER A 99 -8.62 -1.28 0.90
C SER A 99 -9.34 -0.93 -0.39
N GLY A 100 -9.06 -1.69 -1.45
CA GLY A 100 -9.72 -1.56 -2.74
C GLY A 100 -9.15 -0.46 -3.61
N ASN A 101 -9.89 -0.11 -4.66
CA ASN A 101 -9.46 0.75 -5.75
C ASN A 101 -8.29 0.13 -6.54
N VAL A 102 -7.07 0.17 -6.02
CA VAL A 102 -5.90 -0.49 -6.62
C VAL A 102 -5.13 -1.24 -5.55
N ALA A 103 -4.65 -2.44 -5.90
CA ALA A 103 -3.66 -3.10 -5.08
C ALA A 103 -2.35 -2.32 -5.18
N GLU A 104 -1.54 -2.31 -4.14
CA GLU A 104 -0.37 -1.43 -4.10
C GLU A 104 0.93 -2.21 -4.00
N TRP A 105 1.88 -1.85 -4.85
CA TRP A 105 3.25 -2.36 -4.79
C TRP A 105 3.93 -1.98 -3.48
N THR A 106 4.58 -2.97 -2.88
CA THR A 106 5.53 -2.79 -1.77
C THR A 106 6.94 -3.15 -2.22
N VAL A 107 7.96 -2.71 -1.49
CA VAL A 107 9.36 -3.08 -1.79
C VAL A 107 9.67 -4.54 -1.41
N THR A 108 8.84 -5.13 -0.54
CA THR A 108 9.07 -6.45 0.06
C THR A 108 8.93 -7.57 -0.96
N ALA A 109 9.90 -8.47 -0.98
CA ALA A 109 9.89 -9.69 -1.78
C ALA A 109 8.88 -10.70 -1.22
N TYR A 110 8.12 -11.34 -2.09
CA TYR A 110 7.14 -12.32 -1.66
C TYR A 110 7.79 -13.68 -1.42
N THR A 111 7.63 -14.19 -0.20
CA THR A 111 7.98 -15.56 0.16
C THR A 111 6.79 -16.23 0.83
N GLU A 112 6.48 -17.46 0.43
CA GLU A 112 5.27 -18.17 0.86
C GLU A 112 5.29 -18.44 2.36
N ASN A 113 6.46 -18.74 2.92
CA ASN A 113 6.64 -19.04 4.34
C ASN A 113 7.32 -17.89 5.13
N ALA A 114 7.19 -16.65 4.66
CA ALA A 114 7.83 -15.46 5.26
C ALA A 114 7.69 -15.42 6.80
N TYR A 115 6.47 -15.62 7.29
CA TYR A 115 6.14 -15.50 8.70
C TYR A 115 6.80 -16.55 9.62
N SER A 116 7.33 -17.65 9.08
CA SER A 116 8.02 -18.65 9.89
C SER A 116 9.45 -18.24 10.28
N PHE A 117 10.04 -17.26 9.59
CA PHE A 117 11.44 -16.87 9.81
C PHE A 117 11.64 -15.36 9.95
N LEU A 118 10.57 -14.57 9.86
CA LEU A 118 10.61 -13.14 10.11
C LEU A 118 10.43 -12.84 11.61
N HIS A 119 11.17 -11.83 12.08
CA HIS A 119 11.01 -11.28 13.42
C HIS A 119 9.75 -10.40 13.47
N ASP A 120 9.12 -10.25 14.64
CA ASP A 120 7.89 -9.45 14.82
C ASP A 120 8.16 -7.93 14.79
N LEU A 121 9.33 -7.51 15.22
CA LEU A 121 9.80 -6.12 15.16
C LEU A 121 10.19 -5.68 13.73
N ASN A 122 9.22 -5.15 12.98
CA ASN A 122 9.37 -4.51 11.67
C ASN A 122 10.29 -5.26 10.68
N PRO A 123 9.96 -6.51 10.31
CA PRO A 123 10.78 -7.29 9.40
C PRO A 123 10.71 -6.74 7.97
N ASP A 124 11.78 -6.88 7.21
CA ASP A 124 11.81 -6.52 5.79
C ASP A 124 12.61 -7.54 4.99
N ILE A 125 11.97 -8.17 4.02
CA ILE A 125 12.61 -9.07 3.08
C ILE A 125 12.80 -8.31 1.77
N ARG A 126 14.03 -7.89 1.48
CA ARG A 126 14.36 -7.27 0.20
C ARG A 126 15.18 -8.22 -0.65
N TYR A 127 14.64 -8.51 -1.82
CA TYR A 127 15.36 -9.22 -2.88
C TYR A 127 14.95 -8.63 -4.22
N ASP A 128 15.92 -8.08 -4.95
CA ASP A 128 15.72 -7.61 -6.31
C ASP A 128 16.27 -8.69 -7.25
N ALA A 129 15.34 -9.49 -7.78
CA ALA A 129 15.68 -10.62 -8.61
C ALA A 129 16.26 -10.15 -9.94
N LYS A 130 17.32 -10.85 -10.36
CA LYS A 130 17.92 -10.69 -11.68
C LYS A 130 17.14 -11.47 -12.73
N ASP A 131 17.43 -11.22 -14.00
CA ASP A 131 16.75 -11.89 -15.11
C ASP A 131 17.00 -13.41 -15.13
N ASP A 132 18.19 -13.84 -14.67
CA ASP A 132 18.63 -15.24 -14.56
C ASP A 132 18.11 -15.97 -13.32
N ASP A 133 17.54 -15.24 -12.35
CA ASP A 133 16.98 -15.85 -11.15
C ASP A 133 15.72 -16.68 -11.46
N PRO A 134 15.45 -17.74 -10.67
CA PRO A 134 14.21 -18.48 -10.78
C PRO A 134 12.98 -17.58 -10.59
N GLU A 135 11.92 -17.89 -11.34
CA GLU A 135 10.68 -17.11 -11.38
C GLU A 135 10.07 -16.87 -9.98
N ALA A 136 10.24 -17.83 -9.06
CA ALA A 136 9.77 -17.71 -7.68
C ALA A 136 10.35 -16.50 -6.93
N TYR A 137 11.58 -16.08 -7.24
CA TYR A 137 12.24 -14.94 -6.61
C TYR A 137 11.83 -13.58 -7.20
N LYS A 138 11.19 -13.58 -8.38
CA LYS A 138 10.76 -12.36 -9.09
C LYS A 138 9.43 -11.81 -8.57
N ARG A 139 8.88 -12.39 -7.51
CA ARG A 139 7.58 -12.00 -6.93
C ARG A 139 7.76 -10.91 -5.89
N LYS A 140 6.96 -9.84 -5.99
CA LYS A 140 6.88 -8.77 -4.99
C LYS A 140 5.49 -8.77 -4.35
N VAL A 141 5.44 -8.39 -3.07
CA VAL A 141 4.18 -8.32 -2.32
C VAL A 141 3.35 -7.13 -2.80
N ILE A 142 2.06 -7.37 -3.03
CA ILE A 142 1.04 -6.34 -3.23
C ILE A 142 0.00 -6.40 -2.12
N ARG A 143 -0.57 -5.25 -1.75
CA ARG A 143 -1.48 -5.11 -0.59
C ARG A 143 -2.74 -4.31 -0.93
N GLY A 144 -3.77 -4.43 -0.08
CA GLY A 144 -5.02 -3.66 -0.14
C GLY A 144 -6.07 -4.15 -1.14
N GLY A 145 -5.64 -4.92 -2.14
CA GLY A 145 -6.49 -5.40 -3.23
C GLY A 145 -7.08 -4.28 -4.08
N SER A 146 -7.81 -4.63 -5.12
CA SER A 146 -8.25 -3.70 -6.15
C SER A 146 -9.76 -3.78 -6.46
N TRP A 147 -10.21 -2.89 -7.35
CA TRP A 147 -11.57 -2.87 -7.91
C TRP A 147 -12.05 -4.22 -8.47
N LYS A 148 -11.13 -5.11 -8.89
CA LYS A 148 -11.49 -6.44 -9.40
C LYS A 148 -11.50 -7.55 -8.35
N ASP A 149 -10.95 -7.30 -7.17
CA ASP A 149 -10.68 -8.33 -6.16
C ASP A 149 -11.84 -8.49 -5.19
N ILE A 150 -11.97 -9.68 -4.61
CA ILE A 150 -13.02 -9.97 -3.62
C ILE A 150 -12.68 -9.44 -2.23
N ALA A 151 -13.68 -9.39 -1.34
CA ALA A 151 -13.57 -8.88 0.03
C ALA A 151 -12.44 -9.47 0.88
N HIS A 152 -11.95 -10.68 0.56
CA HIS A 152 -10.79 -11.28 1.25
C HIS A 152 -9.51 -10.46 1.06
N TYR A 153 -9.27 -9.94 -0.14
CA TYR A 153 -8.09 -9.13 -0.46
C TYR A 153 -8.17 -7.70 0.06
N MET A 154 -9.36 -7.27 0.50
CA MET A 154 -9.56 -5.98 1.13
C MET A 154 -9.06 -5.95 2.58
N GLN A 155 -8.73 -7.11 3.17
CA GLN A 155 -8.32 -7.14 4.57
C GLN A 155 -6.91 -6.59 4.75
N THR A 156 -6.68 -5.88 5.85
CA THR A 156 -5.41 -5.23 6.19
C THR A 156 -4.26 -6.22 6.29
N GLY A 157 -4.52 -7.45 6.74
CA GLY A 157 -3.52 -8.52 6.85
C GLY A 157 -3.33 -9.39 5.61
N THR A 158 -4.19 -9.26 4.59
CA THR A 158 -4.10 -10.15 3.42
C THR A 158 -2.92 -9.78 2.53
N ARG A 159 -2.10 -10.77 2.21
CA ARG A 159 -0.96 -10.66 1.29
C ARG A 159 -1.32 -11.27 -0.05
N HIS A 160 -0.95 -10.60 -1.13
CA HIS A 160 -0.92 -11.17 -2.47
C HIS A 160 0.43 -10.81 -3.11
N TRP A 161 0.70 -11.37 -4.28
CA TRP A 161 1.94 -11.12 -5.00
C TRP A 161 1.68 -10.94 -6.49
N GLU A 162 2.61 -10.27 -7.14
CA GLU A 162 2.72 -10.26 -8.61
C GLU A 162 4.19 -10.23 -9.00
N TYR A 163 4.47 -10.59 -10.25
CA TYR A 163 5.83 -10.57 -10.78
C TYR A 163 6.30 -9.14 -11.04
N GLN A 164 7.53 -8.83 -10.63
CA GLN A 164 8.12 -7.50 -10.63
C GLN A 164 8.21 -6.84 -12.03
N ASP A 165 8.17 -7.64 -13.08
CA ASP A 165 8.24 -7.24 -14.49
C ASP A 165 6.86 -7.03 -15.13
N THR A 166 5.78 -7.39 -14.43
CA THR A 166 4.42 -7.27 -14.97
C THR A 166 3.75 -5.96 -14.58
N THR A 167 2.98 -5.40 -15.51
CA THR A 167 2.09 -4.27 -15.24
C THR A 167 0.65 -4.73 -15.34
N LYS A 168 -0.18 -4.26 -14.41
CA LYS A 168 -1.60 -4.61 -14.34
C LYS A 168 -2.41 -3.34 -14.13
N SER A 169 -3.59 -3.25 -14.76
CA SER A 169 -4.49 -2.09 -14.65
C SER A 169 -5.08 -1.89 -13.26
N TYR A 170 -4.92 -2.87 -12.37
CA TYR A 170 -5.48 -2.89 -11.03
C TYR A 170 -4.41 -2.75 -9.94
N ILE A 171 -3.15 -2.51 -10.32
CA ILE A 171 -2.03 -2.34 -9.39
C ILE A 171 -1.44 -0.94 -9.53
N GLY A 172 -1.49 -0.20 -8.44
CA GLY A 172 -0.86 1.10 -8.25
C GLY A 172 0.25 1.03 -7.22
N PHE A 173 0.54 2.17 -6.59
CA PHE A 173 1.53 2.27 -5.52
C PHE A 173 1.31 3.56 -4.73
N ARG A 174 1.87 3.57 -3.51
CA ARG A 174 2.06 4.80 -2.73
C ARG A 174 3.53 5.01 -2.42
N CYS A 175 3.88 6.25 -2.13
CA CYS A 175 5.23 6.60 -1.68
C CYS A 175 5.21 6.86 -0.18
N VAL A 176 6.24 6.41 0.51
CA VAL A 176 6.53 6.76 1.90
C VAL A 176 7.86 7.49 1.97
N LEU A 177 8.06 8.17 3.10
CA LEU A 177 9.29 8.85 3.47
C LEU A 177 9.53 8.57 4.96
N THR A 178 10.77 8.35 5.34
CA THR A 178 11.15 8.29 6.75
C THR A 178 10.89 9.63 7.42
N PHE A 179 10.22 9.62 8.56
CA PHE A 179 10.08 10.80 9.40
C PHE A 179 11.19 10.80 10.45
N LEU A 180 12.09 11.78 10.39
CA LEU A 180 13.23 11.90 11.32
C LEU A 180 12.87 12.47 12.69
N GLY A 181 11.60 12.82 12.91
CA GLY A 181 11.14 13.51 14.12
C GLY A 181 10.98 15.01 13.90
N ARG A 182 10.50 15.69 14.95
CA ARG A 182 10.48 17.15 15.02
C ARG A 182 11.83 17.65 15.55
N SER A 183 12.25 18.83 15.11
CA SER A 183 13.43 19.48 15.68
C SER A 183 13.17 19.78 17.17
N LEU A 184 14.22 19.76 18.00
CA LEU A 184 14.13 20.27 19.38
C LEU A 184 13.60 21.71 19.44
N ASN A 185 13.72 22.46 18.33
CA ASN A 185 13.29 23.84 18.20
C ASN A 185 11.85 24.01 17.66
N ASP A 186 11.10 22.93 17.43
CA ASP A 186 9.70 22.96 16.96
C ASP A 186 8.67 23.17 18.12
N PHE A 187 9.12 23.74 19.25
CA PHE A 187 8.30 24.11 20.41
C PHE A 187 8.34 25.60 20.69
#